data_AF-A0AAV4IDK3-F1
#
_entry.id   AF-A0AAV4IDK3-F1
#
_cell.length_a   1.000
_cell.length_b   1.000
_cell.length_c   1.000
_cell.angle_alpha   90.00
_cell.angle_beta   90.00
_cell.angle_gamma   90.00
#
_symmetry.space_group_name_H-M   'P 1'
#
loop_
_entity.id
_entity.type
_entity.pdbx_description
1 polymer ?
#
loop_
_entity_poly.entity_id
_entity_poly.type
_entity_poly.pdbx_seq_one_letter_code
_entity_poly.pdbx_strand_id
1 'polypeptide(L)'
;MGTGRTLLSLVKERTLKYIGHAERNTKTDLMKTIFEGKTETKRGRGRPSLSYVDQVKKATGLKLQSISQKSEDRVMWRGIVKSSCAAANINPDDATRARARKAHACKKMTIFLSPTPSIPHKS
;
A
#
# COMPACT_ATOMS: atom_id res chain seq x y z
N MET A 1 -9.45 24.33 -11.28
CA MET A 1 -8.29 23.59 -10.69
C MET A 1 -8.77 22.85 -9.45
N GLY A 2 -8.78 21.51 -9.45
CA GLY A 2 -9.38 20.73 -8.35
C GLY A 2 -8.51 20.68 -7.10
N THR A 3 -8.97 21.30 -6.01
CA THR A 3 -8.33 21.35 -4.67
C THR A 3 -8.07 19.98 -4.05
N GLY A 4 -8.84 18.95 -4.41
CA GLY A 4 -8.64 17.59 -3.89
C GLY A 4 -7.33 16.94 -4.34
N ARG A 5 -6.84 17.26 -5.54
CA ARG A 5 -5.58 16.66 -6.06
C ARG A 5 -4.35 17.27 -5.39
N THR A 6 -4.40 18.56 -5.03
CA THR A 6 -3.31 19.28 -4.38
C THR A 6 -3.15 18.88 -2.91
N LEU A 7 -4.26 18.62 -2.21
CA LEU A 7 -4.19 18.17 -0.82
C LEU A 7 -3.54 16.77 -0.72
N LEU A 8 -3.97 15.83 -1.57
CA LEU A 8 -3.43 14.46 -1.55
C LEU A 8 -1.94 14.43 -1.91
N SER A 9 -1.48 15.26 -2.85
CA SER A 9 -0.05 15.36 -3.17
C SER A 9 0.74 15.95 -1.99
N LEU A 10 0.23 17.00 -1.34
CA LEU A 10 0.88 17.61 -0.17
C LEU A 10 0.99 16.64 1.01
N VAL A 11 -0.07 15.88 1.28
CA VAL A 11 -0.05 14.86 2.34
C VAL A 11 1.02 13.81 2.03
N LYS A 12 1.04 13.25 0.81
CA LYS A 12 2.06 12.27 0.40
C LYS A 12 3.47 12.82 0.52
N GLU A 13 3.70 14.05 0.08
CA GLU A 13 5.01 14.70 0.14
C GLU A 13 5.49 14.87 1.58
N ARG A 14 4.61 15.36 2.47
CA ARG A 14 4.90 15.51 3.90
C ARG A 14 5.18 14.16 4.56
N THR A 15 4.39 13.14 4.21
CA THR A 15 4.57 11.77 4.70
C THR A 15 5.96 11.24 4.36
N LEU A 16 6.38 11.36 3.10
CA LEU A 16 7.69 10.89 2.64
C LEU A 16 8.83 11.71 3.26
N LYS A 17 8.69 13.04 3.38
CA LYS A 17 9.69 13.89 4.04
C LYS A 17 9.89 13.49 5.50
N TYR A 18 8.81 13.17 6.21
CA TYR A 18 8.87 12.76 7.61
C TYR A 18 9.65 11.46 7.82
N ILE A 19 9.56 10.51 6.89
CA ILE A 19 10.29 9.23 7.01
C ILE A 19 11.79 9.42 6.89
N GLY A 20 12.22 10.18 5.88
CA GLY A 20 13.62 10.53 5.77
C GLY A 20 14.11 11.31 7.01
N HIS A 21 13.24 12.07 7.67
CA HIS A 21 13.60 12.71 8.94
C HIS A 21 13.73 11.70 10.08
N ALA A 22 12.74 10.83 10.27
CA ALA A 22 12.70 9.85 11.36
C ALA A 22 13.82 8.80 11.26
N GLU A 23 14.15 8.34 10.06
CA GLU A 23 15.22 7.36 9.82
C GLU A 23 16.61 7.92 10.12
N ARG A 24 16.82 9.22 9.89
CA ARG A 24 18.12 9.90 10.11
C ARG A 24 18.28 10.46 11.51
N ASN A 25 17.18 10.69 12.23
CA ASN A 25 17.24 11.34 13.52
C ASN A 25 17.41 10.30 14.63
N THR A 26 18.62 10.28 15.21
CA THR A 26 19.01 9.37 16.29
C THR A 26 18.22 9.59 17.58
N LYS A 27 17.57 10.75 17.74
CA LYS A 27 16.69 11.04 18.89
C LYS A 27 15.28 10.48 18.72
N THR A 28 14.91 10.01 17.52
CA THR A 28 13.58 9.45 17.23
C THR A 28 13.62 7.94 17.03
N ASP A 29 14.37 7.23 17.86
CA ASP A 29 14.59 5.78 17.77
C ASP A 29 13.28 4.97 17.91
N LEU A 30 12.37 5.45 18.76
CA LEU A 30 11.02 4.89 18.88
C LEU A 30 10.24 4.98 17.56
N MET A 31 10.32 6.12 16.86
CA MET A 31 9.60 6.30 15.59
C MET A 31 10.17 5.38 14.52
N LYS A 32 11.49 5.24 14.46
CA LYS A 32 12.16 4.28 13.59
C LYS A 32 11.70 2.84 13.87
N THR A 33 11.66 2.44 15.13
CA THR A 33 11.21 1.10 15.56
C THR A 33 9.74 0.83 15.19
N ILE A 34 8.87 1.83 15.37
CA ILE A 34 7.47 1.77 14.95
C ILE A 34 7.35 1.65 13.43
N PHE A 35 8.18 2.37 12.66
CA PHE A 35 8.19 2.29 11.21
C PHE A 35 8.72 0.97 10.67
N GLU A 36 9.76 0.43 11.27
CA GLU A 36 10.28 -0.90 10.90
C GLU A 36 9.28 -2.02 11.25
N GLY A 37 8.28 -1.72 12.10
CA GLY A 37 7.27 -2.67 12.52
C GLY A 37 7.79 -3.68 13.54
N LYS A 38 8.86 -3.33 14.25
CA LYS A 38 9.49 -4.17 15.30
C LYS A 38 8.71 -4.14 16.62
N THR A 39 7.51 -3.56 16.64
CA THR A 39 6.65 -3.52 17.82
C THR A 39 5.91 -4.84 18.00
N GLU A 40 6.00 -5.44 19.18
CA GLU A 40 5.40 -6.74 19.54
C GLU A 40 3.87 -6.74 19.55
N THR A 41 3.23 -5.57 19.45
CA THR A 41 1.78 -5.45 19.53
C THR A 41 1.09 -5.97 18.27
N LYS A 42 0.28 -7.02 18.44
CA LYS A 42 -0.62 -7.51 17.40
C LYS A 42 -1.81 -6.55 17.24
N ARG A 43 -2.05 -6.06 16.02
CA ARG A 43 -3.25 -5.26 15.73
C ARG A 43 -4.50 -6.15 15.80
N GLY A 44 -5.57 -5.63 16.40
CA GLY A 44 -6.84 -6.36 16.56
C GLY A 44 -7.49 -6.79 15.24
N ARG A 45 -8.48 -7.69 15.32
CA ARG A 45 -9.28 -8.13 14.15
C ARG A 45 -10.19 -7.01 13.66
N GLY A 46 -10.32 -6.85 12.34
CA GLY A 46 -11.13 -5.82 11.69
C GLY A 46 -10.53 -5.34 10.37
N ARG A 47 -11.01 -4.21 9.82
CA ARG A 47 -10.35 -3.56 8.66
C ARG A 47 -8.97 -3.08 9.11
N PRO A 48 -7.86 -3.62 8.58
CA PRO A 48 -6.54 -3.18 8.98
C PRO A 48 -6.39 -1.69 8.63
N SER A 49 -5.94 -0.89 9.59
CA SER A 49 -5.57 0.49 9.32
C SER A 49 -4.46 0.50 8.28
N LEU A 50 -4.54 1.37 7.28
CA LEU A 50 -3.46 1.57 6.32
C LEU A 50 -2.22 2.05 7.07
N SER A 51 -1.25 1.15 7.29
CA SER A 51 -0.02 1.47 8.02
C SER A 51 0.73 2.58 7.28
N TYR A 52 1.48 3.38 8.03
CA TYR A 52 2.33 4.42 7.44
C TYR A 52 3.34 3.81 6.45
N VAL A 53 3.86 2.62 6.76
CA VAL A 53 4.69 1.83 5.84
C VAL A 53 3.94 1.46 4.55
N ASP A 54 2.68 1.07 4.66
CA ASP A 54 1.86 0.68 3.51
C ASP A 54 1.54 1.89 2.62
N GLN A 55 1.38 3.08 3.22
CA GLN A 55 1.23 4.33 2.47
C GLN A 55 2.46 4.64 1.64
N VAL A 56 3.65 4.38 2.18
CA VAL A 56 4.94 4.67 1.53
C VAL A 56 5.25 3.65 0.47
N LYS A 57 5.04 2.37 0.76
CA LYS A 57 5.07 1.30 -0.25
C LYS A 57 4.13 1.62 -1.40
N LYS A 58 2.93 2.12 -1.13
CA LYS A 58 1.98 2.52 -2.17
C LYS A 58 2.40 3.77 -2.94
N ALA A 59 3.07 4.72 -2.28
CA ALA A 59 3.52 5.97 -2.90
C ALA A 59 4.76 5.77 -3.77
N THR A 60 5.67 4.88 -3.36
CA THR A 60 7.01 4.75 -3.96
C THR A 60 7.23 3.42 -4.67
N GLY A 61 6.42 2.40 -4.40
CA GLY A 61 6.58 1.05 -4.94
C GLY A 61 7.76 0.26 -4.36
N LEU A 62 8.45 0.80 -3.34
CA LEU A 62 9.65 0.21 -2.76
C LEU A 62 9.32 -0.76 -1.60
N LYS A 63 10.20 -1.74 -1.37
CA LYS A 63 10.16 -2.61 -0.18
C LYS A 63 10.66 -1.84 1.06
N LEU A 64 10.25 -2.27 2.25
CA LEU A 64 10.60 -1.62 3.53
C LEU A 64 12.11 -1.45 3.72
N GLN A 65 12.90 -2.51 3.49
CA GLN A 65 14.36 -2.46 3.59
C GLN A 65 14.98 -1.42 2.66
N SER A 66 14.48 -1.36 1.42
CA SER A 66 14.92 -0.37 0.43
C SER A 66 14.51 1.05 0.81
N ILE A 67 13.39 1.23 1.53
CA ILE A 67 12.97 2.52 2.04
C ILE A 67 13.95 3.00 3.11
N SER A 68 14.25 2.19 4.12
CA SER A 68 15.19 2.56 5.18
C SER A 68 16.56 2.90 4.60
N GLN A 69 17.15 2.03 3.76
CA GLN A 69 18.45 2.27 3.13
C GLN A 69 18.47 3.55 2.25
N LYS A 70 17.46 3.75 1.41
CA LYS A 70 17.40 4.93 0.51
C LYS A 70 17.04 6.22 1.26
N SER A 71 16.43 6.10 2.43
CA SER A 71 16.07 7.25 3.26
C SER A 71 17.26 7.83 4.01
N GLU A 72 18.31 7.04 4.28
CA GLU A 72 19.55 7.54 4.90
C GLU A 72 20.21 8.60 4.00
N ASP A 73 20.32 8.34 2.70
CA ASP A 73 20.82 9.29 1.72
C ASP A 73 19.80 10.42 1.45
N ARG A 74 20.17 11.67 1.77
CA ARG A 74 19.31 12.85 1.54
C ARG A 74 19.05 13.12 0.06
N VAL A 75 20.06 12.98 -0.79
CA VAL A 75 19.97 13.36 -2.20
C VAL A 75 19.06 12.35 -2.90
N MET A 76 19.32 11.06 -2.67
CA MET A 76 18.50 9.98 -3.21
C MET A 76 17.05 10.08 -2.73
N TRP A 77 16.83 10.29 -1.42
CA TRP A 77 15.48 10.40 -0.86
C TRP A 77 14.71 11.61 -1.41
N ARG A 78 15.35 12.77 -1.58
CA ARG A 78 14.72 13.95 -2.19
C ARG A 78 14.31 13.70 -3.63
N GLY A 79 15.13 12.98 -4.41
CA GLY A 79 14.78 12.55 -5.77
C GLY A 79 13.53 11.69 -5.77
N ILE A 80 13.48 10.69 -4.89
CA ILE A 80 12.33 9.78 -4.73
C ILE A 80 11.04 10.54 -4.35
N VAL A 81 11.12 11.48 -3.41
CA VAL A 81 9.97 12.30 -2.98
C VAL A 81 9.40 13.10 -4.15
N LYS A 82 10.28 13.76 -4.92
CA LYS A 82 9.87 14.55 -6.09
C LYS A 82 9.24 13.66 -7.16
N SER A 83 9.87 12.53 -7.49
CA SER A 83 9.36 11.57 -8.47
C SER A 83 8.02 10.98 -8.04
N SER A 84 7.84 10.64 -6.77
CA SER A 84 6.59 10.07 -6.24
C SER A 84 5.44 11.10 -6.19
N CYS A 85 5.76 12.39 -6.05
CA CYS A 85 4.79 13.49 -6.09
C CYS A 85 4.37 13.81 -7.54
N ALA A 86 5.33 13.77 -8.48
CA ALA A 86 5.10 14.00 -9.90
C ALA A 86 4.37 12.82 -10.57
N ALA A 87 4.69 11.58 -10.20
CA ALA A 87 4.16 10.34 -10.77
C ALA A 87 2.81 9.90 -10.16
N ALA A 88 1.99 10.83 -9.65
CA ALA A 88 0.65 10.51 -9.14
C ALA A 88 -0.32 9.93 -10.20
N ASN A 89 0.14 9.71 -11.43
CA ASN A 89 -0.57 9.05 -12.51
C ASN A 89 -0.03 7.62 -12.71
N ILE A 90 -0.89 6.64 -12.41
CA ILE A 90 -0.81 5.21 -12.78
C ILE A 90 0.18 4.38 -11.94
N ASN A 91 -0.35 3.78 -10.87
CA ASN A 91 0.28 2.60 -10.27
C ASN A 91 -0.16 1.35 -11.06
N PRO A 92 0.76 0.56 -11.63
CA PRO A 92 0.43 -0.68 -12.35
C PRO A 92 -0.20 -1.75 -11.43
N ASP A 93 0.00 -1.65 -10.11
CA ASP A 93 -0.50 -2.62 -9.15
C ASP A 93 -2.00 -2.47 -8.82
N ASP A 94 -2.59 -1.28 -9.03
CA ASP A 94 -4.06 -1.12 -9.00
C ASP A 94 -4.71 -1.79 -10.23
N ALA A 95 -4.03 -1.81 -11.38
CA ALA A 95 -4.48 -2.55 -12.56
C ALA A 95 -4.36 -4.06 -12.35
N THR A 96 -3.29 -4.54 -11.71
CA THR A 96 -3.12 -5.95 -11.32
C THR A 96 -4.20 -6.39 -10.33
N ARG A 97 -4.53 -5.57 -9.34
CA ARG A 97 -5.61 -5.81 -8.37
C ARG A 97 -7.00 -5.74 -9.01
N ALA A 98 -7.21 -4.86 -9.99
CA ALA A 98 -8.44 -4.80 -10.77
C ALA A 98 -8.63 -6.05 -11.65
N ARG A 99 -7.56 -6.55 -12.30
CA ARG A 99 -7.57 -7.82 -13.04
C ARG A 99 -7.86 -9.01 -12.12
N ALA A 100 -7.23 -9.07 -10.94
CA ALA A 100 -7.49 -10.10 -9.94
C ALA A 100 -8.94 -10.07 -9.41
N ARG A 101 -9.52 -8.88 -9.19
CA ARG A 101 -10.94 -8.73 -8.81
C ARG A 101 -11.88 -9.19 -9.92
N LYS A 102 -11.60 -8.86 -11.19
CA LYS A 102 -12.36 -9.35 -12.36
C LYS A 102 -12.30 -10.88 -12.46
N ALA A 103 -11.12 -11.47 -12.26
CA ALA A 103 -10.94 -12.93 -12.27
C ALA A 103 -11.72 -13.62 -11.13
N HIS A 104 -11.69 -13.07 -9.91
CA HIS A 104 -12.47 -13.58 -8.79
C HIS A 104 -13.99 -13.43 -8.99
N ALA A 105 -14.44 -12.31 -9.56
CA ALA A 105 -15.85 -12.09 -9.91
C ALA A 105 -16.33 -13.07 -10.98
N CYS A 106 -15.53 -13.32 -12.02
CA CYS A 106 -15.82 -14.31 -13.06
C CYS A 106 -15.93 -15.73 -12.46
N LYS A 107 -14.98 -16.11 -11.60
CA LYS A 107 -14.99 -17.43 -10.92
C LYS A 107 -16.18 -17.62 -9.98
N LYS A 108 -16.69 -16.54 -9.37
CA LYS A 108 -17.87 -16.56 -8.48
C LYS A 108 -19.19 -16.68 -9.27
N MET A 109 -19.24 -16.19 -10.52
CA MET A 109 -20.39 -16.35 -11.42
C MET A 109 -20.51 -17.78 -11.96
N THR A 110 -19.40 -18.49 -12.16
CA THR A 110 -19.40 -19.88 -12.68
C THR A 110 -19.96 -20.92 -11.70
N ILE A 111 -19.96 -20.65 -10.40
CA ILE A 111 -20.45 -21.60 -9.38
C ILE A 111 -22.00 -21.68 -9.36
N PHE A 112 -22.71 -20.68 -9.91
CA PHE A 112 -24.18 -20.60 -9.88
C PHE A 112 -24.89 -21.32 -11.04
N LEU A 113 -24.16 -21.86 -12.03
CA LEU A 113 -24.71 -22.61 -13.17
C LEU A 113 -24.30 -24.09 -13.14
N SER A 114 -24.32 -24.74 -11.97
CA SER A 114 -24.27 -26.21 -11.94
C SER A 114 -25.67 -26.77 -12.20
N PRO A 115 -25.87 -27.66 -13.20
CA PRO A 115 -27.15 -28.32 -13.43
C PRO A 115 -27.50 -29.19 -12.22
N THR A 116 -28.70 -29.01 -11.67
CA THR A 116 -29.25 -29.86 -10.60
C THR A 116 -29.25 -31.33 -11.04
N PRO A 117 -28.66 -32.26 -10.27
CA PRO A 117 -28.70 -33.68 -10.63
C PRO A 117 -30.13 -34.21 -10.51
N SER A 118 -30.64 -34.77 -11.61
CA SER A 118 -31.91 -35.48 -11.69
C SER A 118 -31.90 -36.69 -10.76
N ILE A 119 -32.76 -36.67 -9.74
CA ILE A 119 -32.95 -37.77 -8.78
C ILE A 119 -33.73 -38.89 -9.49
N PRO A 120 -33.22 -40.13 -9.59
CA PRO A 120 -33.98 -41.22 -10.17
C PRO A 120 -35.04 -41.72 -9.18
N HIS A 121 -36.30 -41.72 -9.62
CA HIS A 121 -37.42 -42.34 -8.93
C HIS A 121 -37.27 -43.87 -9.03
N LYS A 122 -37.14 -44.57 -7.90
CA LYS A 122 -37.20 -46.03 -7.85
C LYS A 122 -38.66 -46.45 -7.76
N SER A 123 -39.08 -47.34 -8.65
CA SER A 123 -40.33 -48.10 -8.58
C SER A 123 -40.14 -49.38 -7.77
#